data_AF-X0U2R9-F1
#
_entry.id   AF-X0U2R9-F1
#
_cell.length_a   1.000
_cell.length_b   1.000
_cell.length_c   1.000
_cell.angle_alpha   90.00
_cell.angle_beta   90.00
_cell.angle_gamma   90.00
#
_symmetry.space_group_name_H-M   'P 1'
#
loop_
_entity.id
_entity.type
_entity.pdbx_description
1 polymer ?
#
loop_
_entity_poly.entity_id
_entity_poly.type
_entity_poly.pdbx_seq_one_letter_code
_entity_poly.pdbx_strand_id
1 'polypeptide(L)' 'NGGMEKGYPHGLDGEDIPITSRIIAIADAYDVMTIGRSYKNKVSKKDAINELKRCSGEQFDPRLVDEFVEIMGGQ' A
#
# COMPACT_ATOMS: atom_id res chain seq x y z
N ASN A 1 20.94 13.34 -16.62
CA ASN A 1 20.73 13.67 -15.20
C ASN A 1 19.22 13.65 -14.93
N GLY A 2 18.55 12.53 -14.66
CA GLY A 2 18.92 11.42 -13.78
C GLY A 2 18.27 11.59 -12.41
N GLY A 3 16.95 11.34 -12.32
CA GLY A 3 16.24 10.93 -11.12
C GLY A 3 15.98 11.98 -10.03
N MET A 4 14.71 12.35 -9.86
CA MET A 4 14.01 12.42 -8.57
C MET A 4 12.57 12.88 -8.82
N GLU A 5 11.69 11.93 -9.16
CA GLU A 5 10.25 12.13 -9.01
C GLU A 5 9.97 12.15 -7.50
N LYS A 6 10.14 13.32 -6.89
CA LYS A 6 9.55 13.62 -5.60
C LYS A 6 8.04 13.45 -5.78
N GLY A 7 7.49 12.36 -5.26
CA GLY A 7 6.06 12.16 -5.16
C GLY A 7 5.40 13.44 -4.64
N TYR A 8 4.39 13.88 -5.38
CA TYR A 8 3.53 15.06 -5.23
C TYR A 8 3.79 16.07 -4.08
N PRO A 9 3.87 17.38 -4.38
CA PRO A 9 4.32 18.43 -3.47
C PRO A 9 3.24 18.97 -2.51
N HIS A 10 2.27 18.16 -2.09
CA HIS A 10 1.31 18.59 -1.07
C HIS A 10 1.07 17.45 -0.10
N GLY A 11 1.46 17.67 1.16
CA GLY A 11 0.99 16.88 2.29
C GLY A 11 -0.51 17.10 2.42
N LEU A 12 -1.26 16.41 1.56
CA LEU A 12 -2.70 16.31 1.65
C LEU A 12 -2.97 15.46 2.89
N ASP A 13 -3.67 16.05 3.86
CA ASP A 13 -4.27 15.28 4.94
C ASP A 13 -5.06 14.12 4.30
N GLY A 14 -5.03 12.94 4.91
CA GLY A 14 -5.45 11.69 4.26
C GLY A 14 -6.88 11.66 3.70
N GLU A 15 -7.73 12.64 4.02
CA GLU A 15 -9.08 12.83 3.46
C GLU A 15 -9.12 13.66 2.17
N ASP A 16 -8.14 14.54 1.93
CA ASP A 16 -8.03 15.35 0.71
C ASP A 16 -7.48 14.57 -0.49
N ILE A 17 -6.89 13.39 -0.23
CA ILE A 17 -6.42 12.48 -1.28
C ILE A 17 -7.64 11.75 -1.86
N PRO A 18 -7.85 11.78 -3.20
CA PRO A 18 -8.93 11.04 -3.84
C PRO A 18 -8.94 9.56 -3.41
N ILE A 19 -10.12 9.02 -3.11
CA ILE A 19 -10.28 7.64 -2.65
C ILE A 19 -9.60 6.64 -3.59
N THR A 20 -9.69 6.87 -4.91
CA THR A 20 -9.04 6.03 -5.93
C THR A 20 -7.52 5.98 -5.76
N SER A 21 -6.88 7.11 -5.46
CA SER A 21 -5.43 7.16 -5.26
C SER A 21 -5.01 6.39 -4.01
N ARG A 22 -5.81 6.45 -2.94
CA ARG A 22 -5.56 5.70 -1.70
C ARG A 22 -5.72 4.19 -1.91
N ILE A 23 -6.71 3.76 -2.70
CA ILE A 23 -6.88 2.37 -3.11
C ILE A 23 -5.68 1.88 -3.94
N ILE A 24 -5.27 2.66 -4.94
CA ILE A 24 -4.13 2.32 -5.81
C ILE A 24 -2.85 2.17 -4.98
N ALA A 25 -2.61 3.06 -4.01
CA ALA A 25 -1.43 3.00 -3.14
C ALA A 25 -1.35 1.69 -2.34
N ILE A 26 -2.48 1.22 -1.77
CA ILE A 26 -2.55 -0.05 -1.04
C ILE A 26 -2.29 -1.23 -1.98
N ALA A 27 -2.93 -1.22 -3.16
CA ALA A 27 -2.77 -2.28 -4.15
C ALA A 27 -1.33 -2.39 -4.68
N ASP A 28 -0.70 -1.26 -5.02
CA ASP A 28 0.69 -1.21 -5.51
C ASP A 28 1.67 -1.71 -4.44
N ALA A 29 1.52 -1.28 -3.19
CA ALA A 29 2.35 -1.74 -2.09
C ALA A 29 2.25 -3.26 -1.89
N TYR A 30 1.02 -3.81 -1.94
CA TYR A 30 0.80 -5.25 -1.85
C TYR A 30 1.43 -6.02 -3.02
N ASP A 31 1.28 -5.52 -4.24
CA ASP A 31 1.79 -6.16 -5.45
C ASP A 31 3.33 -6.19 -5.46
N VAL A 32 3.96 -5.06 -5.09
CA VAL A 32 5.43 -4.97 -4.92
C VAL A 32 5.95 -5.98 -3.89
N MET A 33 5.22 -6.20 -2.79
CA MET A 33 5.59 -7.17 -1.75
C MET A 33 5.44 -8.62 -2.24
N THR A 34 4.38 -8.93 -2.98
CA THR A 34 3.99 -10.32 -3.29
C THR A 34 4.52 -10.83 -4.62
N ILE A 35 4.70 -9.98 -5.63
CA ILE A 35 5.31 -10.37 -6.90
C ILE A 35 6.80 -10.66 -6.73
N GLY A 36 7.47 -9.96 -5.80
CA GLY A 36 8.92 -9.99 -5.61
C GLY A 36 9.67 -9.40 -6.81
N ARG A 37 10.88 -8.88 -6.56
CA ARG A 37 11.81 -8.50 -7.63
C ARG A 37 12.93 -9.53 -7.69
N SER A 38 13.66 -9.60 -8.81
CA SER A 38 14.76 -10.57 -9.05
C SER A 38 15.82 -10.68 -7.94
N TYR A 39 15.84 -9.73 -7.00
CA TYR A 39 16.80 -9.65 -5.89
C TYR A 39 16.18 -9.66 -4.48
N LYS A 40 14.85 -9.81 -4.35
CA LYS A 40 14.16 -9.84 -3.04
C LYS A 40 13.14 -10.97 -3.02
N ASN A 41 13.27 -11.88 -2.06
CA ASN A 41 12.32 -12.98 -1.88
C ASN A 41 10.90 -12.43 -1.71
N LYS A 42 9.95 -13.05 -2.41
CA LYS A 42 8.53 -12.71 -2.31
C LYS A 42 8.09 -12.79 -0.85
N VAL A 43 7.40 -11.76 -0.39
CA VAL A 43 6.77 -11.77 0.92
C VAL A 43 5.50 -12.61 0.80
N SER A 44 5.20 -13.44 1.82
CA SER A 44 3.97 -14.23 1.80
C SER A 44 2.75 -13.30 1.81
N LYS A 45 1.60 -13.74 1.29
CA LYS A 45 0.36 -12.94 1.35
C LYS A 45 0.06 -12.48 2.78
N LYS A 46 0.27 -13.37 3.76
CA LYS A 46 0.07 -13.09 5.18
C LYS A 46 1.00 -11.99 5.68
N ASP A 47 2.28 -12.06 5.32
CA ASP A 47 3.26 -11.08 5.75
C ASP A 47 3.06 -9.72 5.06
N ALA A 48 2.63 -9.72 3.78
CA ALA A 48 2.25 -8.50 3.07
C ALA A 48 1.02 -7.83 3.71
N ILE A 49 0.01 -8.62 4.10
CA ILE A 49 -1.15 -8.14 4.86
C ILE A 49 -0.72 -7.56 6.22
N ASN A 50 0.18 -8.24 6.94
CA ASN A 50 0.68 -7.74 8.23
C ASN A 50 1.42 -6.42 8.08
N GLU A 51 2.18 -6.24 7.01
CA GLU A 51 2.88 -4.97 6.74
C GLU A 51 1.91 -3.84 6.40
N LEU A 52 0.87 -4.10 5.58
CA LEU A 52 -0.19 -3.11 5.34
C LEU A 52 -0.88 -2.68 6.63
N LYS A 53 -1.21 -3.64 7.52
CA LYS A 53 -1.78 -3.34 8.84
C LYS A 53 -0.83 -2.51 9.71
N ARG A 54 0.48 -2.80 9.66
CA ARG A 54 1.51 -2.06 10.41
C ARG A 54 1.59 -0.59 9.97
N CYS A 55 1.37 -0.31 8.69
CA CYS A 55 1.41 1.04 8.11
C CYS A 55 0.03 1.74 8.08
N SER A 56 -1.01 1.07 8.57
CA SER A 56 -2.38 1.60 8.65
C SER A 56 -2.45 2.81 9.56
N GLY A 57 -3.07 3.91 9.10
CA GLY A 57 -3.23 5.15 9.86
C GLY A 57 -2.04 6.11 9.77
N GLU A 58 -0.90 5.65 9.24
CA GLU A 58 0.26 6.50 8.96
C GLU A 58 0.45 6.71 7.45
N GLN A 59 0.54 5.61 6.69
CA GLN A 59 0.80 5.64 5.24
C GLN A 59 -0.45 5.30 4.41
N PHE A 60 -1.38 4.56 5.00
CA PHE A 60 -2.58 4.09 4.33
C PHE A 60 -3.83 4.45 5.15
N ASP A 61 -4.93 4.70 4.45
CA ASP A 61 -6.23 4.88 5.08
C ASP A 61 -6.63 3.59 5.83
N PRO A 62 -6.84 3.65 7.15
CA PRO A 62 -7.18 2.47 7.94
C PRO A 62 -8.41 1.72 7.45
N ARG A 63 -9.44 2.46 7.00
CA ARG A 63 -10.70 1.85 6.55
C ARG A 63 -10.47 1.04 5.28
N LEU A 64 -9.64 1.56 4.37
CA LEU A 64 -9.31 0.86 3.13
C LEU A 64 -8.38 -0.33 3.35
N VAL A 65 -7.48 -0.26 4.35
CA VAL A 65 -6.64 -1.41 4.73
C VAL A 65 -7.52 -2.54 5.28
N ASP A 66 -8.48 -2.23 6.16
CA ASP A 66 -9.38 -3.25 6.72
C ASP A 66 -10.21 -3.95 5.62
N GLU A 67 -10.82 -3.17 4.72
CA GLU A 67 -11.56 -3.70 3.56
C GLU A 67 -10.66 -4.55 2.64
N PHE A 68 -9.45 -4.07 2.34
CA PHE A 68 -8.50 -4.82 1.52
C PHE A 68 -8.13 -6.16 2.17
N VAL A 69 -7.92 -6.18 3.49
CA VAL A 69 -7.62 -7.40 4.23
C VAL A 69 -8.81 -8.35 4.24
N GLU A 70 -10.03 -7.86 4.35
CA GLU A 70 -11.23 -8.71 4.27
C GLU A 70 -11.34 -9.38 2.90
N ILE A 71 -11.11 -8.63 1.81
CA ILE A 71 -11.12 -9.16 0.44
C ILE A 71 -10.02 -10.20 0.22
N MET A 72 -8.82 -9.96 0.76
CA MET A 72 -7.64 -10.83 0.53
C MET A 72 -7.52 -11.99 1.52
N GLY A 73 -8.11 -11.85 2.70
CA GLY A 73 -8.18 -12.85 3.77
C GLY A 73 -9.49 -13.64 3.80
N GLY A 74 -10.45 -13.26 2.94
CA GLY A 74 -11.71 -13.97 2.73
C GLY A 74 -11.47 -15.44 2.39
N GLN A 75 -12.00 -16.31 3.25
CA GLN A 75 -12.08 -17.76 3.11
C GLN A 75 -12.99 -18.18 1.96
#